data_AF-A0A8S1J2E4-F1
#
_entry.id   AF-A0A8S1J2E4-F1
#
_cell.length_a   1.000
_cell.length_b   1.000
_cell.length_c   1.000
_cell.angle_alpha   90.00
_cell.angle_beta   90.00
_cell.angle_gamma   90.00
#
_symmetry.space_group_name_H-M   'P 1'
#
loop_
_entity.id
_entity.type
_entity.pdbx_description
1 polymer ?
#
loop_
_entity_poly.entity_id
_entity_poly.type
_entity_poly.pdbx_seq_one_letter_code
_entity_poly.pdbx_strand_id
1 'polypeptide(L)'
;MGIPGLLCAKRCAERAVCAKLASGTIKKSPVIPLVQHLYAFSTPRYERLWDLRVHHVPINLPQLMAKIGNDSPPAAIKPRARGYGRDLARSSAFFGVKINGLPSNFMAASNRFTSHQAQRLLIVACDKHGDDSKEAKNLIREFFSTFHSRLSGTEVVVDDDLMKECCIRSGICAEEAEAMIRVSATEEIKRKLKANTMEAAEKGAFGVPTMVWDSPKLPLRDRMFFGSDRFEQIAFLLGKDWRGPVPERSKL
;
A
#
# COMPACT_ATOMS: atom_id res chain seq x y z
N MET A 1 57.99 9.04 35.33
CA MET A 1 56.81 8.58 36.08
C MET A 1 55.63 9.45 35.66
N GLY A 2 54.78 8.95 34.76
CA GLY A 2 53.64 9.68 34.18
C GLY A 2 52.33 9.03 34.62
N ILE A 3 51.38 9.87 35.04
CA ILE A 3 50.13 9.54 35.73
C ILE A 3 49.14 8.82 34.79
N PRO A 4 48.69 7.58 35.09
CA PRO A 4 47.64 6.90 34.33
C PRO A 4 46.27 7.17 34.97
N GLY A 5 45.58 8.23 34.52
CA GLY A 5 44.31 8.63 35.17
C GLY A 5 43.22 9.24 34.30
N LEU A 6 43.48 9.56 33.02
CA LEU A 6 42.53 10.35 32.22
C LEU A 6 41.73 9.58 31.16
N LEU A 7 41.96 8.27 30.97
CA LEU A 7 41.26 7.46 29.95
C LEU A 7 40.06 6.65 30.48
N CYS A 8 39.87 6.55 31.81
CA CYS A 8 38.73 5.79 32.37
C CYS A 8 37.48 6.65 32.60
N ALA A 9 37.65 7.95 32.91
CA ALA A 9 36.53 8.85 33.22
C ALA A 9 35.65 9.21 31.99
N LYS A 10 36.22 9.21 30.77
CA LYS A 10 35.44 9.47 29.54
C LYS A 10 34.50 8.32 29.15
N ARG A 11 34.81 7.06 29.53
CA ARG A 11 33.95 5.91 29.20
C ARG A 11 32.78 5.70 30.18
N CYS A 12 32.83 6.25 31.39
CA CYS A 12 31.69 6.20 32.32
C CYS A 12 30.69 7.34 32.07
N ALA A 13 31.11 8.51 31.59
CA ALA A 13 30.21 9.61 31.25
C ALA A 13 29.31 9.26 30.04
N GLU A 14 29.82 8.53 29.04
CA GLU A 14 29.01 8.11 27.88
C GLU A 14 27.97 7.03 28.22
N ARG A 15 28.20 6.21 29.24
CA ARG A 15 27.21 5.22 29.71
C ARG A 15 26.11 5.82 30.59
N ALA A 16 26.35 6.96 31.24
CA ALA A 16 25.34 7.65 32.04
C ALA A 16 24.36 8.49 31.19
N VAL A 17 24.78 8.93 29.99
CA VAL A 17 23.87 9.60 29.03
C VAL A 17 22.92 8.60 28.35
N CYS A 18 23.29 7.32 28.29
CA CYS A 18 22.43 6.25 27.75
C CYS A 18 21.32 5.77 28.70
N ALA A 19 21.25 6.24 29.95
CA ALA A 19 20.29 5.73 30.95
C ALA A 19 19.20 6.73 31.36
N LYS A 20 19.05 7.88 30.68
CA LYS A 20 18.10 8.93 31.08
C LYS A 20 17.21 9.52 29.98
N LEU A 21 16.92 8.74 28.94
CA LEU A 21 15.79 8.98 28.03
C LEU A 21 14.70 7.90 28.17
N ALA A 22 14.47 7.47 29.40
CA ALA A 22 13.30 6.68 29.81
C ALA A 22 12.22 7.60 30.39
N SER A 23 11.71 8.52 29.57
CA SER A 23 10.42 9.20 29.76
C SER A 23 10.23 10.15 28.59
N GLY A 24 9.63 9.65 27.51
CA GLY A 24 9.47 10.41 26.29
C GLY A 24 8.68 9.61 25.28
N THR A 25 7.37 9.72 25.39
CA THR A 25 6.38 9.39 24.37
C THR A 25 6.89 9.76 22.98
N ILE A 26 6.52 8.94 21.97
CA ILE A 26 6.77 9.05 20.52
C ILE A 26 7.90 8.14 20.00
N LYS A 27 7.51 6.97 19.47
CA LYS A 27 8.16 6.36 18.31
C LYS A 27 7.06 5.94 17.33
N LYS A 28 6.71 6.85 16.42
CA LYS A 28 5.73 6.60 15.36
C LYS A 28 6.36 5.63 14.35
N SER A 29 5.67 4.50 14.15
CA SER A 29 6.00 3.35 13.31
C SER A 29 6.10 3.66 11.80
N PRO A 30 6.70 2.78 10.97
CA PRO A 30 7.00 3.02 9.54
C PRO A 30 5.80 3.45 8.69
N VAL A 31 6.08 4.25 7.65
CA VAL A 31 5.13 4.75 6.65
C VAL A 31 5.26 3.92 5.36
N ILE A 32 4.22 3.19 4.96
CA ILE A 32 4.23 2.29 3.77
C ILE A 32 3.39 2.87 2.62
N PRO A 33 3.96 3.59 1.64
CA PRO A 33 3.24 4.00 0.43
C PRO A 33 2.80 2.78 -0.36
N LEU A 34 1.54 2.73 -0.83
CA LEU A 34 0.90 1.50 -1.33
C LEU A 34 0.03 1.64 -2.56
N VAL A 35 0.20 0.67 -3.46
CA VAL A 35 -0.53 0.62 -4.73
C VAL A 35 -0.94 -0.83 -5.04
N GLN A 36 -2.23 -1.18 -4.84
CA GLN A 36 -2.88 -2.47 -5.18
C GLN A 36 -2.31 -3.77 -4.56
N HIS A 37 -3.06 -4.86 -4.36
CA HIS A 37 -4.35 -4.99 -3.69
C HIS A 37 -4.37 -6.24 -2.79
N LEU A 38 -3.72 -7.36 -3.17
CA LEU A 38 -3.50 -8.49 -2.26
C LEU A 38 -2.78 -8.06 -0.96
N TYR A 39 -1.89 -7.08 -1.10
CA TYR A 39 -1.17 -6.45 0.00
C TYR A 39 -2.09 -5.80 1.03
N ALA A 40 -3.16 -5.11 0.59
CA ALA A 40 -4.10 -4.43 1.48
C ALA A 40 -4.88 -5.41 2.39
N PHE A 41 -4.81 -6.72 2.12
CA PHE A 41 -5.42 -7.75 2.95
C PHE A 41 -4.44 -8.42 3.91
N SER A 42 -3.18 -8.59 3.52
CA SER A 42 -2.16 -9.14 4.44
C SER A 42 -1.68 -8.12 5.46
N THR A 43 -1.45 -6.88 5.07
CA THR A 43 -0.82 -5.88 5.95
C THR A 43 -1.65 -5.56 7.19
N PRO A 44 -2.99 -5.38 7.10
CA PRO A 44 -3.82 -5.21 8.30
C PRO A 44 -3.76 -6.39 9.27
N ARG A 45 -3.51 -7.62 8.78
CA ARG A 45 -3.32 -8.81 9.64
C ARG A 45 -1.99 -8.75 10.39
N TYR A 46 -1.01 -8.03 9.87
CA TYR A 46 0.32 -7.86 10.45
C TYR A 46 0.53 -6.51 11.15
N GLU A 47 -0.38 -5.54 11.04
CA GLU A 47 -0.33 -4.26 11.76
C GLU A 47 -0.07 -4.47 13.25
N ARG A 48 -0.85 -5.33 13.91
CA ARG A 48 -0.66 -5.65 15.33
C ARG A 48 0.54 -6.58 15.58
N LEU A 49 0.75 -7.59 14.74
CA LEU A 49 1.79 -8.60 14.96
C LEU A 49 3.20 -8.01 14.85
N TRP A 50 3.38 -7.05 13.95
CA TRP A 50 4.68 -6.45 13.68
C TRP A 50 4.83 -5.03 14.20
N ASP A 51 3.79 -4.46 14.83
CA ASP A 51 3.72 -3.07 15.26
C ASP A 51 3.95 -2.10 14.09
N LEU A 52 3.17 -2.31 13.03
CA LEU A 52 3.26 -1.53 11.80
C LEU A 52 2.19 -0.46 11.78
N ARG A 53 2.61 0.72 11.35
CA ARG A 53 1.69 1.68 10.76
C ARG A 53 1.77 1.53 9.25
N VAL A 54 0.66 1.82 8.59
CA VAL A 54 0.50 1.60 7.16
C VAL A 54 -0.07 2.89 6.59
N HIS A 55 0.53 3.38 5.52
CA HIS A 55 0.25 4.72 5.01
C HIS A 55 -0.01 4.64 3.52
N HIS A 56 -1.25 4.36 3.14
CA HIS A 56 -1.58 4.13 1.75
C HIS A 56 -1.31 5.38 0.90
N VAL A 57 -0.62 5.20 -0.22
CA VAL A 57 -0.26 6.30 -1.14
C VAL A 57 -0.83 5.98 -2.52
N PRO A 58 -2.05 6.48 -2.81
CA PRO A 58 -2.64 6.33 -4.13
C PRO A 58 -1.74 6.95 -5.20
N ILE A 59 -1.53 6.22 -6.29
CA ILE A 59 -0.78 6.70 -7.47
C ILE A 59 -1.53 6.40 -8.76
N ASN A 60 -1.08 7.02 -9.83
CA ASN A 60 -1.50 6.75 -11.19
C ASN A 60 -0.54 5.73 -11.85
N LEU A 61 -0.94 4.46 -11.92
CA LEU A 61 -0.11 3.41 -12.52
C LEU A 61 0.26 3.69 -13.99
N PRO A 62 -0.67 4.03 -14.91
CA PRO A 62 -0.30 4.40 -16.27
C PRO A 62 0.74 5.52 -16.36
N GLN A 63 0.62 6.55 -15.52
CA GLN A 63 1.58 7.65 -15.46
C GLN A 63 2.93 7.23 -14.87
N LEU A 64 2.94 6.33 -13.88
CA LEU A 64 4.18 5.73 -13.37
C LEU A 64 4.90 4.97 -14.47
N MET A 65 4.18 4.09 -15.18
CA MET A 65 4.75 3.25 -16.26
C MET A 65 5.35 4.12 -17.37
N ALA A 66 4.63 5.18 -17.79
CA ALA A 66 5.15 6.15 -18.77
C ALA A 66 6.39 6.90 -18.25
N LYS A 67 6.41 7.28 -16.97
CA LYS A 67 7.53 8.02 -16.36
C LYS A 67 8.83 7.21 -16.32
N ILE A 68 8.73 5.90 -16.11
CA ILE A 68 9.88 4.99 -15.99
C ILE A 68 10.26 4.30 -17.31
N GLY A 69 9.55 4.56 -18.41
CA GLY A 69 9.77 3.91 -19.70
C GLY A 69 9.38 2.43 -19.73
N ASN A 70 8.35 2.03 -18.97
CA ASN A 70 7.80 0.68 -19.02
C ASN A 70 6.55 0.64 -19.91
N ASP A 71 6.76 0.44 -21.20
CA ASP A 71 5.70 0.61 -22.21
C ASP A 71 4.85 -0.65 -22.44
N SER A 72 5.10 -1.75 -21.72
CA SER A 72 4.43 -3.03 -21.98
C SER A 72 3.94 -3.71 -20.71
N PRO A 73 2.62 -3.88 -20.52
CA PRO A 73 2.10 -4.61 -19.38
C PRO A 73 2.52 -6.10 -19.47
N PRO A 74 2.78 -6.79 -18.34
CA PRO A 74 3.19 -8.20 -18.35
C PRO A 74 2.23 -9.13 -19.13
N ALA A 75 0.94 -8.77 -19.18
CA ALA A 75 -0.11 -9.49 -19.90
C ALA A 75 -0.01 -9.40 -21.43
N ALA A 76 0.76 -8.47 -21.99
CA ALA A 76 1.01 -8.39 -23.43
C ALA A 76 1.74 -9.66 -23.96
N ILE A 77 2.42 -10.39 -23.08
CA ILE A 77 3.10 -11.64 -23.41
C ILE A 77 2.12 -12.81 -23.24
N LYS A 78 1.61 -13.36 -24.36
CA LYS A 78 0.56 -14.42 -24.37
C LYS A 78 0.83 -15.61 -23.43
N PRO A 79 2.05 -16.18 -23.35
CA PRO A 79 2.34 -17.23 -22.37
C PRO A 79 2.15 -16.79 -20.90
N ARG A 80 2.54 -15.57 -20.55
CA ARG A 80 2.34 -15.00 -19.21
C ARG A 80 0.86 -14.82 -18.92
N ALA A 81 0.09 -14.31 -19.89
CA ALA A 81 -1.36 -14.17 -19.76
C ALA A 81 -2.07 -15.51 -19.49
N ARG A 82 -1.68 -16.61 -20.17
CA ARG A 82 -2.23 -17.96 -19.91
C ARG A 82 -1.90 -18.48 -18.52
N GLY A 83 -0.70 -18.20 -18.01
CA GLY A 83 -0.29 -18.59 -16.66
C GLY A 83 -1.02 -17.79 -15.56
N TYR A 84 -1.31 -16.52 -15.85
CA TYR A 84 -1.85 -15.56 -14.89
C TYR A 84 -3.16 -16.00 -14.23
N GLY A 85 -4.11 -16.57 -14.99
CA GLY A 85 -5.37 -17.05 -14.42
C GLY A 85 -5.19 -18.14 -13.35
N ARG A 86 -4.27 -19.09 -13.58
CA ARG A 86 -3.95 -20.14 -12.59
C ARG A 86 -3.25 -19.57 -11.37
N ASP A 87 -2.35 -18.63 -11.58
CA ASP A 87 -1.61 -17.97 -10.50
C ASP A 87 -2.52 -17.11 -9.62
N LEU A 88 -3.47 -16.39 -10.23
CA LEU A 88 -4.51 -15.64 -9.52
C LEU A 88 -5.39 -16.55 -8.67
N ALA A 89 -5.81 -17.71 -9.18
CA ALA A 89 -6.61 -18.66 -8.41
C ALA A 89 -5.86 -19.17 -7.17
N ARG A 90 -4.58 -19.50 -7.31
CA ARG A 90 -3.72 -19.89 -6.19
C ARG A 90 -3.52 -18.74 -5.20
N SER A 91 -3.27 -17.53 -5.70
CA SER A 91 -3.12 -16.33 -4.87
C SER A 91 -4.39 -16.02 -4.10
N SER A 92 -5.56 -16.07 -4.75
CA SER A 92 -6.89 -15.91 -4.12
C SER A 92 -7.05 -16.85 -2.92
N ALA A 93 -6.77 -18.14 -3.10
CA ALA A 93 -6.82 -19.14 -2.04
C ALA A 93 -5.77 -18.89 -0.94
N PHE A 94 -4.52 -18.64 -1.32
CA PHE A 94 -3.38 -18.44 -0.43
C PHE A 94 -3.59 -17.22 0.48
N PHE A 95 -3.96 -16.08 -0.09
CA PHE A 95 -4.21 -14.84 0.65
C PHE A 95 -5.58 -14.83 1.36
N GLY A 96 -6.48 -15.77 1.04
CA GLY A 96 -7.84 -15.80 1.58
C GLY A 96 -8.64 -14.57 1.16
N VAL A 97 -8.48 -14.15 -0.10
CA VAL A 97 -9.11 -12.97 -0.68
C VAL A 97 -9.77 -13.38 -1.99
N LYS A 98 -11.05 -13.09 -2.17
CA LYS A 98 -11.78 -13.48 -3.39
C LYS A 98 -11.31 -12.64 -4.58
N ILE A 99 -10.58 -13.27 -5.50
CA ILE A 99 -10.19 -12.69 -6.80
C ILE A 99 -10.78 -13.55 -7.91
N ASN A 100 -11.80 -13.02 -8.58
CA ASN A 100 -12.46 -13.70 -9.71
C ASN A 100 -11.87 -13.24 -11.05
N GLY A 101 -11.19 -12.10 -11.10
CA GLY A 101 -10.62 -11.55 -12.32
C GLY A 101 -10.58 -10.03 -12.33
N LEU A 102 -10.90 -9.44 -13.49
CA LEU A 102 -10.96 -8.01 -13.75
C LEU A 102 -12.22 -7.71 -14.58
N PRO A 103 -12.71 -6.47 -14.58
CA PRO A 103 -13.71 -6.01 -15.55
C PRO A 103 -13.27 -6.30 -17.00
N SER A 104 -14.22 -6.62 -17.88
CA SER A 104 -13.92 -7.01 -19.27
C SER A 104 -13.26 -5.89 -20.07
N ASN A 105 -13.56 -4.63 -19.72
CA ASN A 105 -12.98 -3.44 -20.32
C ASN A 105 -11.77 -2.88 -19.55
N PHE A 106 -11.20 -3.62 -18.59
CA PHE A 106 -10.04 -3.17 -17.80
C PHE A 106 -8.83 -2.79 -18.66
N MET A 107 -8.59 -3.57 -19.74
CA MET A 107 -7.49 -3.36 -20.68
C MET A 107 -7.90 -2.55 -21.92
N ALA A 108 -9.14 -2.08 -21.97
CA ALA A 108 -9.60 -1.26 -23.08
C ALA A 108 -8.95 0.12 -23.01
N ALA A 109 -8.56 0.68 -24.16
CA ALA A 109 -8.09 2.07 -24.25
C ALA A 109 -9.20 3.11 -24.01
N SER A 110 -10.36 2.70 -23.50
CA SER A 110 -11.50 3.59 -23.30
C SER A 110 -11.32 4.42 -22.02
N ASN A 111 -11.62 5.71 -22.10
CA ASN A 111 -11.58 6.62 -20.95
C ASN A 111 -12.65 6.30 -19.89
N ARG A 112 -13.51 5.31 -20.10
CA ARG A 112 -14.60 4.94 -19.19
C ARG A 112 -14.14 4.07 -18.03
N PHE A 113 -13.11 3.25 -18.25
CA PHE A 113 -12.47 2.48 -17.19
C PHE A 113 -11.13 3.14 -16.83
N THR A 114 -11.19 4.26 -16.09
CA THR A 114 -9.97 4.87 -15.53
C THR A 114 -10.01 4.81 -14.01
N SER A 115 -9.01 4.17 -13.42
CA SER A 115 -8.93 4.03 -11.96
C SER A 115 -8.53 5.34 -11.26
N HIS A 116 -8.17 6.40 -12.00
CA HIS A 116 -7.70 7.66 -11.41
C HIS A 116 -8.74 8.34 -10.54
N GLN A 117 -10.03 8.27 -10.89
CA GLN A 117 -11.11 8.81 -10.06
C GLN A 117 -11.16 8.10 -8.70
N ALA A 118 -11.12 6.76 -8.70
CA ALA A 118 -11.03 5.97 -7.47
C ALA A 118 -9.76 6.30 -6.66
N GLN A 119 -8.60 6.44 -7.31
CA GLN A 119 -7.35 6.82 -6.62
C GLN A 119 -7.44 8.22 -5.98
N ARG A 120 -8.07 9.20 -6.65
CA ARG A 120 -8.30 10.54 -6.08
C ARG A 120 -9.26 10.49 -4.90
N LEU A 121 -10.34 9.71 -4.98
CA LEU A 121 -11.27 9.54 -3.87
C LEU A 121 -10.59 8.91 -2.65
N LEU A 122 -9.68 7.96 -2.86
CA LEU A 122 -8.86 7.38 -1.79
C LEU A 122 -7.96 8.43 -1.13
N ILE A 123 -7.36 9.36 -1.89
CA ILE A 123 -6.60 10.47 -1.31
C ILE A 123 -7.51 11.30 -0.39
N VAL A 124 -8.72 11.66 -0.85
CA VAL A 124 -9.66 12.44 -0.04
C VAL A 124 -10.07 11.69 1.23
N ALA A 125 -10.32 10.38 1.13
CA ALA A 125 -10.65 9.54 2.30
C ALA A 125 -9.50 9.51 3.32
N CYS A 126 -8.27 9.30 2.85
CA CYS A 126 -7.06 9.33 3.67
C CYS A 126 -6.85 10.70 4.34
N ASP A 127 -6.99 11.79 3.58
CA ASP A 127 -6.80 13.15 4.12
C ASP A 127 -7.86 13.52 5.16
N LYS A 128 -9.10 13.08 4.96
CA LYS A 128 -10.24 13.42 5.82
C LYS A 128 -10.31 12.57 7.09
N HIS A 129 -10.11 11.26 6.97
CA HIS A 129 -10.28 10.32 8.08
C HIS A 129 -8.96 9.84 8.70
N GLY A 130 -7.84 9.99 7.98
CA GLY A 130 -6.55 9.39 8.32
C GLY A 130 -6.32 8.04 7.65
N ASP A 131 -5.07 7.74 7.28
CA ASP A 131 -4.68 6.50 6.58
C ASP A 131 -5.03 5.23 7.35
N ASP A 132 -5.00 5.30 8.68
CA ASP A 132 -5.25 4.19 9.60
C ASP A 132 -6.73 4.04 9.98
N SER A 133 -7.60 4.94 9.52
CA SER A 133 -9.04 4.90 9.78
C SER A 133 -9.75 3.67 9.21
N LYS A 134 -10.90 3.34 9.82
CA LYS A 134 -11.74 2.25 9.34
C LYS A 134 -12.31 2.56 7.97
N GLU A 135 -12.71 3.81 7.75
CA GLU A 135 -13.31 4.33 6.53
C GLU A 135 -12.34 4.23 5.35
N ALA A 136 -11.11 4.75 5.48
CA ALA A 136 -10.11 4.67 4.42
C ALA A 136 -9.74 3.22 4.10
N LYS A 137 -9.48 2.39 5.12
CA LYS A 137 -9.14 0.97 4.94
C LYS A 137 -10.28 0.18 4.31
N ASN A 138 -11.53 0.45 4.67
CA ASN A 138 -12.69 -0.20 4.07
C ASN A 138 -12.89 0.24 2.62
N LEU A 139 -12.71 1.51 2.30
CA LEU A 139 -12.84 2.01 0.92
C LEU A 139 -11.83 1.38 -0.03
N ILE A 140 -10.58 1.18 0.43
CA ILE A 140 -9.56 0.44 -0.33
C ILE A 140 -10.03 -1.00 -0.60
N ARG A 141 -10.56 -1.69 0.42
CA ARG A 141 -11.06 -3.06 0.28
C ARG A 141 -12.29 -3.15 -0.61
N GLU A 142 -13.17 -2.15 -0.54
CA GLU A 142 -14.40 -2.13 -1.32
C GLU A 142 -14.13 -1.87 -2.80
N PHE A 143 -13.23 -0.93 -3.14
CA PHE A 143 -12.79 -0.77 -4.53
C PHE A 143 -12.17 -2.06 -5.07
N PHE A 144 -11.34 -2.73 -4.26
CA PHE A 144 -10.80 -4.01 -4.66
C PHE A 144 -11.88 -5.06 -4.92
N SER A 145 -12.76 -5.28 -3.93
CA SER A 145 -13.85 -6.25 -4.01
C SER A 145 -14.76 -5.96 -5.19
N THR A 146 -15.03 -4.68 -5.45
CA THR A 146 -15.85 -4.21 -6.56
C THR A 146 -15.24 -4.63 -7.90
N PHE A 147 -13.98 -4.27 -8.18
CA PHE A 147 -13.38 -4.57 -9.49
C PHE A 147 -12.97 -6.04 -9.65
N HIS A 148 -12.40 -6.65 -8.62
CA HIS A 148 -11.81 -7.98 -8.72
C HIS A 148 -12.77 -9.13 -8.38
N SER A 149 -13.94 -8.84 -7.84
CA SER A 149 -14.94 -9.85 -7.50
C SER A 149 -16.33 -9.51 -8.03
N ARG A 150 -16.94 -8.40 -7.59
CA ARG A 150 -18.36 -8.09 -7.86
C ARG A 150 -18.63 -7.77 -9.33
N LEU A 151 -17.75 -7.01 -9.96
CA LEU A 151 -17.87 -6.55 -11.35
C LEU A 151 -16.86 -7.24 -12.28
N SER A 152 -16.22 -8.32 -11.81
CA SER A 152 -15.30 -9.11 -12.63
C SER A 152 -16.03 -9.67 -13.87
N GLY A 153 -15.44 -9.53 -15.04
CA GLY A 153 -16.02 -9.97 -16.32
C GLY A 153 -17.12 -9.07 -16.89
N THR A 154 -17.51 -8.01 -16.17
CA THR A 154 -18.52 -7.04 -16.65
C THR A 154 -17.85 -5.82 -17.26
N GLU A 155 -18.56 -5.11 -18.14
CA GLU A 155 -18.12 -3.79 -18.59
C GLU A 155 -18.43 -2.75 -17.49
N VAL A 156 -17.41 -2.02 -17.05
CA VAL A 156 -17.52 -1.09 -15.91
C VAL A 156 -17.21 0.34 -16.33
N VAL A 157 -18.02 1.28 -15.86
CA VAL A 157 -17.72 2.71 -15.87
C VAL A 157 -17.42 3.14 -14.44
N VAL A 158 -16.31 3.85 -14.24
CA VAL A 158 -15.97 4.42 -12.93
C VAL A 158 -16.54 5.83 -12.86
N ASP A 159 -17.80 5.94 -12.45
CA ASP A 159 -18.53 7.21 -12.31
C ASP A 159 -18.84 7.54 -10.84
N ASP A 160 -19.52 8.66 -10.63
CA ASP A 160 -19.88 9.17 -9.31
C ASP A 160 -20.81 8.21 -8.57
N ASP A 161 -21.71 7.51 -9.29
CA ASP A 161 -22.64 6.55 -8.71
C ASP A 161 -21.90 5.31 -8.18
N LEU A 162 -20.98 4.74 -8.96
CA LEU A 162 -20.15 3.61 -8.50
C LEU A 162 -19.26 4.01 -7.32
N MET A 163 -18.66 5.20 -7.37
CA MET A 163 -17.84 5.73 -6.27
C MET A 163 -18.66 5.93 -5.00
N LYS A 164 -19.88 6.49 -5.12
CA LYS A 164 -20.81 6.68 -4.01
C LYS A 164 -21.24 5.35 -3.41
N GLU A 165 -21.55 4.35 -4.24
CA GLU A 165 -21.86 2.99 -3.78
C GLU A 165 -20.69 2.41 -2.96
N CYS A 166 -19.45 2.54 -3.45
CA CYS A 166 -18.26 2.06 -2.75
C CYS A 166 -18.06 2.76 -1.40
N CYS A 167 -18.28 4.08 -1.33
CA CYS A 167 -18.24 4.84 -0.07
C CYS A 167 -19.27 4.33 0.95
N ILE A 168 -20.53 4.17 0.53
CA ILE A 168 -21.62 3.70 1.40
C ILE A 168 -21.31 2.31 1.96
N ARG A 169 -20.87 1.38 1.10
CA ARG A 169 -20.47 0.02 1.50
C ARG A 169 -19.26 0.00 2.45
N SER A 170 -18.48 1.08 2.45
CA SER A 170 -17.32 1.26 3.34
C SER A 170 -17.67 1.86 4.70
N GLY A 171 -18.92 2.33 4.87
CA GLY A 171 -19.42 2.98 6.08
C GLY A 171 -19.45 4.51 6.04
N ILE A 172 -19.19 5.12 4.88
CA ILE A 172 -19.25 6.57 4.67
C ILE A 172 -20.68 6.93 4.23
N CYS A 173 -21.34 7.88 4.89
CA CYS A 173 -22.74 8.22 4.54
C CYS A 173 -22.86 8.87 3.16
N ALA A 174 -24.08 8.88 2.60
CA ALA A 174 -24.31 9.33 1.23
C ALA A 174 -23.90 10.81 1.01
N GLU A 175 -24.22 11.67 1.97
CA GLU A 175 -23.92 13.11 1.92
C GLU A 175 -22.41 13.37 1.94
N GLU A 176 -21.69 12.62 2.78
CA GLU A 176 -20.24 12.69 2.87
C GLU A 176 -19.57 12.13 1.61
N ALA A 177 -20.07 11.01 1.08
CA ALA A 177 -19.57 10.42 -0.15
C ALA A 177 -19.66 11.41 -1.32
N GLU A 178 -20.79 12.09 -1.49
CA GLU A 178 -20.95 13.12 -2.52
C GLU A 178 -19.99 14.29 -2.33
N ALA A 179 -19.79 14.75 -1.09
CA ALA A 179 -18.83 15.81 -0.80
C ALA A 179 -17.39 15.38 -1.15
N MET A 180 -17.01 14.16 -0.78
CA MET A 180 -15.69 13.60 -1.10
C MET A 180 -15.47 13.45 -2.60
N ILE A 181 -16.49 13.01 -3.34
CA ILE A 181 -16.44 12.89 -4.80
C ILE A 181 -16.20 14.26 -5.44
N ARG A 182 -16.93 15.30 -5.01
CA ARG A 182 -16.70 16.68 -5.48
C ARG A 182 -15.27 17.16 -5.21
N VAL A 183 -14.75 16.93 -3.99
CA VAL A 183 -13.36 17.29 -3.64
C VAL A 183 -12.35 16.51 -4.48
N SER A 184 -12.61 15.23 -4.77
CA SER A 184 -11.71 14.37 -5.55
C SER A 184 -11.51 14.87 -7.00
N ALA A 185 -12.46 15.64 -7.53
CA ALA A 185 -12.41 16.21 -8.87
C ALA A 185 -11.60 17.54 -8.95
N THR A 186 -11.23 18.13 -7.81
CA THR A 186 -10.50 19.40 -7.74
C THR A 186 -9.08 19.29 -8.30
N GLU A 187 -8.52 20.44 -8.72
CA GLU A 187 -7.15 20.51 -9.23
C GLU A 187 -6.09 20.25 -8.15
N GLU A 188 -6.42 20.50 -6.89
CA GLU A 188 -5.58 20.15 -5.75
C GLU A 188 -5.36 18.63 -5.65
N ILE A 189 -6.44 17.84 -5.63
CA ILE A 189 -6.35 16.39 -5.51
C ILE A 189 -5.75 15.76 -6.77
N LYS A 190 -6.03 16.32 -7.96
CA LYS A 190 -5.36 15.93 -9.22
C LYS A 190 -3.84 16.10 -9.14
N ARG A 191 -3.37 17.27 -8.65
CA ARG A 191 -1.94 17.55 -8.46
C ARG A 191 -1.33 16.64 -7.39
N LYS A 192 -2.04 16.35 -6.30
CA LYS A 192 -1.58 15.42 -5.26
C LYS A 192 -1.39 14.00 -5.79
N LEU A 193 -2.33 13.47 -6.58
CA LEU A 193 -2.16 12.15 -7.23
C LEU A 193 -0.93 12.13 -8.14
N LYS A 194 -0.70 13.20 -8.92
CA LYS A 194 0.49 13.34 -9.76
C LYS A 194 1.77 13.38 -8.93
N ALA A 195 1.80 14.18 -7.86
CA ALA A 195 2.95 14.29 -6.96
C ALA A 195 3.30 12.94 -6.33
N ASN A 196 2.32 12.23 -5.76
CA ASN A 196 2.49 10.87 -5.23
C ASN A 196 3.11 9.93 -6.27
N THR A 197 2.65 10.02 -7.51
CA THR A 197 3.14 9.18 -8.61
C THR A 197 4.60 9.49 -8.97
N MET A 198 4.98 10.77 -8.99
CA MET A 198 6.36 11.20 -9.27
C MET A 198 7.30 10.82 -8.12
N GLU A 199 6.87 11.02 -6.87
CA GLU A 199 7.64 10.63 -5.70
C GLU A 199 7.89 9.10 -5.67
N ALA A 200 6.87 8.30 -6.03
CA ALA A 200 7.03 6.86 -6.16
C ALA A 200 8.09 6.50 -7.22
N ALA A 201 8.06 7.16 -8.38
CA ALA A 201 9.05 6.95 -9.43
C ALA A 201 10.47 7.33 -8.98
N GLU A 202 10.62 8.47 -8.30
CA GLU A 202 11.91 8.94 -7.74
C GLU A 202 12.47 7.97 -6.68
N LYS A 203 11.59 7.34 -5.91
CA LYS A 203 11.93 6.26 -4.96
C LYS A 203 12.27 4.93 -5.63
N GLY A 204 12.21 4.85 -6.96
CA GLY A 204 12.56 3.66 -7.74
C GLY A 204 11.40 2.69 -7.99
N ALA A 205 10.15 3.08 -7.70
CA ALA A 205 9.01 2.22 -7.99
C ALA A 205 8.91 1.94 -9.49
N PHE A 206 8.95 0.66 -9.86
CA PHE A 206 8.85 0.21 -11.25
C PHE A 206 7.57 -0.56 -11.57
N GLY A 207 6.63 -0.56 -10.62
CA GLY A 207 5.39 -1.30 -10.70
C GLY A 207 4.63 -1.25 -9.38
N VAL A 208 3.52 -1.98 -9.32
CA VAL A 208 2.62 -1.99 -8.17
C VAL A 208 2.25 -3.43 -7.77
N PRO A 209 2.16 -3.76 -6.46
CA PRO A 209 2.56 -2.90 -5.34
C PRO A 209 4.07 -2.69 -5.26
N THR A 210 4.43 -1.47 -4.88
CA THR A 210 5.73 -1.14 -4.30
C THR A 210 5.48 -0.74 -2.86
N MET A 211 6.34 -1.19 -1.95
CA MET A 211 6.35 -0.81 -0.54
C MET A 211 7.66 -0.13 -0.22
N VAL A 212 7.62 0.87 0.64
CA VAL A 212 8.81 1.44 1.27
C VAL A 212 8.71 1.21 2.76
N TRP A 213 9.74 0.61 3.35
CA TRP A 213 9.81 0.27 4.77
C TRP A 213 10.78 1.21 5.48
N ASP A 214 10.23 2.15 6.25
CA ASP A 214 11.03 3.04 7.06
C ASP A 214 11.42 2.41 8.40
N SER A 215 12.45 1.56 8.38
CA SER A 215 12.99 0.90 9.56
C SER A 215 14.47 1.19 9.72
N PRO A 216 14.95 1.57 10.92
CA PRO A 216 16.38 1.75 11.17
C PRO A 216 17.17 0.44 11.06
N LYS A 217 16.50 -0.72 11.10
CA LYS A 217 17.12 -2.03 10.86
C LYS A 217 17.43 -2.29 9.38
N LEU A 218 16.80 -1.55 8.47
CA LEU A 218 17.00 -1.70 7.03
C LEU A 218 17.93 -0.58 6.51
N PRO A 219 19.03 -0.92 5.82
CA PRO A 219 19.82 0.09 5.13
C PRO A 219 18.97 0.72 4.01
N LEU A 220 19.22 1.99 3.69
CA LEU A 220 18.37 2.79 2.78
C LEU A 220 18.08 2.09 1.44
N ARG A 221 19.08 1.41 0.87
CA ARG A 221 18.95 0.67 -0.41
C ARG A 221 17.99 -0.53 -0.35
N ASP A 222 17.76 -1.10 0.83
CA ASP A 222 16.97 -2.32 1.03
C ASP A 222 15.59 -2.02 1.64
N ARG A 223 15.14 -0.76 1.56
CA ARG A 223 13.82 -0.35 2.10
C ARG A 223 12.69 -0.51 1.10
N MET A 224 12.98 -0.65 -0.20
CA MET A 224 11.95 -0.78 -1.23
C MET A 224 11.74 -2.23 -1.62
N PHE A 225 10.48 -2.68 -1.64
CA PHE A 225 10.09 -4.02 -2.07
C PHE A 225 8.98 -3.94 -3.11
N PHE A 226 9.10 -4.70 -4.19
CA PHE A 226 8.10 -4.80 -5.25
C PHE A 226 7.41 -6.17 -5.24
N GLY A 227 6.08 -6.16 -5.37
CA GLY A 227 5.23 -7.35 -5.42
C GLY A 227 4.55 -7.67 -4.08
N SER A 228 3.48 -8.46 -4.12
CA SER A 228 2.77 -8.93 -2.93
C SER A 228 3.43 -10.13 -2.25
N ASP A 229 4.55 -10.60 -2.78
CA ASP A 229 5.26 -11.84 -2.48
C ASP A 229 6.60 -11.61 -1.76
N ARG A 230 6.76 -10.44 -1.10
CA ARG A 230 8.00 -10.04 -0.40
C ARG A 230 7.92 -10.05 1.13
N PHE A 231 6.77 -10.36 1.71
CA PHE A 231 6.60 -10.30 3.17
C PHE A 231 7.55 -11.21 3.94
N GLU A 232 7.86 -12.40 3.43
CA GLU A 232 8.80 -13.31 4.08
C GLU A 232 10.22 -12.75 4.10
N GLN A 233 10.66 -12.11 3.01
CA GLN A 233 11.95 -11.43 2.94
C GLN A 233 11.99 -10.24 3.91
N ILE A 234 10.91 -9.46 3.95
CA ILE A 234 10.77 -8.34 4.89
C ILE A 234 10.83 -8.84 6.34
N ALA A 235 10.13 -9.93 6.65
CA ALA A 235 10.11 -10.52 7.99
C ALA A 235 11.52 -10.96 8.40
N PHE A 236 12.23 -11.66 7.51
CA PHE A 236 13.62 -12.07 7.72
C PHE A 236 14.53 -10.87 8.01
N LEU A 237 14.48 -9.83 7.19
CA LEU A 237 15.34 -8.64 7.34
C LEU A 237 15.03 -7.83 8.60
N LEU A 238 13.79 -7.86 9.10
CA LEU A 238 13.38 -7.15 10.31
C LEU A 238 13.53 -7.98 11.59
N GLY A 239 13.83 -9.28 11.47
CA GLY A 239 13.80 -10.24 12.56
C GLY A 239 12.40 -10.39 13.13
N LYS A 240 11.39 -10.54 12.27
CA LYS A 240 9.98 -10.71 12.61
C LYS A 240 9.48 -12.08 12.14
N ASP A 241 8.46 -12.61 12.81
CA ASP A 241 7.85 -13.88 12.41
C ASP A 241 6.90 -13.70 11.23
N TRP A 242 7.12 -14.46 10.16
CA TRP A 242 6.16 -14.60 9.07
C TRP A 242 5.32 -15.86 9.26
N ARG A 243 4.02 -15.71 9.49
CA ARG A 243 3.06 -16.79 9.72
C ARG A 243 2.21 -17.08 8.47
N GLY A 244 2.69 -16.67 7.28
CA GLY A 244 1.94 -16.71 6.04
C GLY A 244 0.96 -15.54 5.86
N PRO A 245 0.29 -15.41 4.71
CA PRO A 245 -0.55 -14.26 4.38
C PRO A 245 -1.82 -14.15 5.23
N VAL A 246 -2.25 -15.25 5.85
CA VAL A 246 -3.36 -15.35 6.81
C VAL A 246 -2.79 -15.95 8.11
N PRO A 247 -2.27 -15.13 9.04
CA PRO A 247 -1.60 -15.62 10.24
C PRO A 247 -2.41 -16.62 11.07
N GLU A 248 -3.74 -16.49 11.06
CA GLU A 248 -4.67 -17.35 11.79
C GLU A 248 -4.77 -18.76 11.21
N ARG A 249 -4.36 -18.97 9.95
CA ARG A 249 -4.27 -20.29 9.31
C ARG A 249 -2.92 -20.96 9.54
N SER A 250 -1.98 -20.27 10.19
CA SER A 250 -0.64 -20.81 10.39
C SER A 250 -0.69 -22.06 11.26
N LYS A 251 0.07 -23.08 10.87
CA LYS A 251 0.24 -24.34 11.61
C LYS A 251 1.63 -24.44 12.26
N LEU A 252 2.35 -23.31 12.30
CA LEU A 252 3.68 -23.16 12.90
C LEU A 252 3.56 -22.79 14.37
#